data_AF-A0A495V219-F1
#
_entry.id   AF-A0A495V219-F1
#
_cell.length_a   1.000
_cell.length_b   1.000
_cell.length_c   1.000
_cell.angle_alpha   90.00
_cell.angle_beta   90.00
_cell.angle_gamma   90.00
#
_symmetry.space_group_name_H-M   'P 1'
#
loop_
_entity.id
_entity.type
_entity.pdbx_description
1 polymer ?
#
loop_
_entity_poly.entity_id
_entity_poly.type
_entity_poly.pdbx_seq_one_letter_code
_entity_poly.pdbx_strand_id
1 'polypeptide(L)'
;MPLPLNHKPLFGLLTRTQLGQAGAVARSMTQPRRSAAALLLLGATLLSGCAPMLIGAAAVGTAATVHDRRPASVIFDDQQIELEAMTALLRNSGVRDRSQISATSYNRTLLLTGNADTTEVGQEAAALVSRIGKVQRVVDEVRVGPRLDMRRQAEDTFITGRVNTDLIGVRLPGFDPTRVKVVTNDGEVFLMGLVSPAEAEAAAEKASYVPGVKRVVKLFEYVDDTNT
;
A
#
# COMPACT_ATOMS: atom_id res chain seq x y z
N MET A 1 1.16 6.09 -81.07
CA MET A 1 1.62 4.76 -81.55
C MET A 1 3.15 4.72 -81.43
N PRO A 2 3.81 3.59 -81.08
CA PRO A 2 3.29 2.22 -80.94
C PRO A 2 3.62 1.50 -79.60
N LEU A 3 2.79 0.50 -79.28
CA LEU A 3 3.12 -0.71 -78.50
C LEU A 3 3.85 -1.71 -79.44
N PRO A 4 4.64 -2.70 -78.96
CA PRO A 4 4.05 -4.04 -78.80
C PRO A 4 4.68 -4.92 -77.68
N LEU A 5 3.83 -5.67 -76.95
CA LEU A 5 3.67 -7.14 -77.01
C LEU A 5 4.85 -7.95 -76.45
N ASN A 6 4.62 -8.62 -75.32
CA ASN A 6 5.34 -9.84 -74.96
C ASN A 6 4.32 -10.94 -74.60
N HIS A 7 4.69 -12.16 -74.93
CA HIS A 7 3.87 -13.27 -75.38
C HIS A 7 3.18 -14.07 -74.25
N LYS A 8 1.96 -14.53 -74.54
CA LYS A 8 1.32 -15.78 -74.05
C LYS A 8 1.70 -16.93 -75.02
N PRO A 9 1.33 -18.21 -74.82
CA PRO A 9 0.81 -18.96 -73.65
C PRO A 9 1.50 -20.36 -73.46
N LEU A 10 1.09 -21.16 -72.48
CA LEU A 10 0.70 -22.60 -72.59
C LEU A 10 0.51 -23.15 -71.16
N PHE A 11 -0.72 -23.43 -70.72
CA PHE A 11 -1.46 -24.70 -70.81
C PHE A 11 -1.07 -25.75 -69.77
N GLY A 12 -2.10 -26.22 -69.06
CA GLY A 12 -2.12 -27.46 -68.30
C GLY A 12 -1.84 -27.26 -66.81
N LEU A 13 -2.56 -27.87 -65.88
CA LEU A 13 -3.68 -28.80 -65.96
C LEU A 13 -4.16 -28.94 -64.50
N LEU A 14 -5.47 -28.89 -64.30
CA LEU A 14 -6.19 -29.62 -63.25
C LEU A 14 -5.64 -29.59 -61.81
N THR A 15 -6.40 -28.99 -60.90
CA THR A 15 -7.24 -29.81 -60.02
C THR A 15 -8.28 -28.97 -59.28
N ARG A 16 -9.53 -29.43 -59.39
CA ARG A 16 -10.65 -29.15 -58.48
C ARG A 16 -10.16 -29.18 -57.03
N THR A 17 -10.71 -28.32 -56.18
CA THR A 17 -11.71 -28.72 -55.17
C THR A 17 -12.20 -27.47 -54.46
N GLN A 18 -13.47 -27.13 -54.69
CA GLN A 18 -14.23 -26.15 -53.92
C GLN A 18 -15.40 -26.88 -53.26
N LEU A 19 -15.71 -26.46 -52.02
CA LEU A 19 -16.94 -26.63 -51.25
C LEU A 19 -17.33 -28.09 -50.95
N GLY A 20 -17.57 -28.51 -49.72
CA GLY A 20 -18.29 -27.81 -48.65
C GLY A 20 -19.49 -28.68 -48.25
N GLN A 21 -19.81 -28.66 -46.95
CA GLN A 21 -20.90 -29.40 -46.29
C GLN A 21 -20.63 -30.90 -46.06
N ALA A 22 -21.09 -31.54 -44.99
CA ALA A 22 -21.63 -31.15 -43.69
C ALA A 22 -21.62 -32.45 -42.87
N GLY A 23 -21.35 -32.38 -41.58
CA GLY A 23 -21.31 -33.58 -40.74
C GLY A 23 -21.02 -33.22 -39.30
N ALA A 24 -22.08 -32.84 -38.58
CA ALA A 24 -22.05 -32.63 -37.15
C ALA A 24 -21.60 -33.91 -36.42
N VAL A 25 -20.56 -33.80 -35.59
CA VAL A 25 -20.31 -34.74 -34.50
C VAL A 25 -20.09 -33.92 -33.24
N ALA A 26 -21.03 -34.08 -32.31
CA ALA A 26 -21.10 -33.40 -31.03
C ALA A 26 -19.80 -33.57 -30.23
N ARG A 27 -19.20 -32.44 -29.82
CA ARG A 27 -18.29 -32.40 -28.68
C ARG A 27 -18.94 -31.56 -27.60
N SER A 28 -19.20 -32.22 -26.47
CA SER A 28 -19.73 -31.66 -25.25
C SER A 28 -18.92 -30.44 -24.82
N MET A 29 -19.48 -29.24 -24.99
CA MET A 29 -19.03 -28.05 -24.28
C MET A 29 -19.64 -28.08 -22.88
N THR A 30 -19.04 -28.84 -21.99
CA THR A 30 -19.27 -28.68 -20.55
C THR A 30 -18.63 -27.36 -20.12
N GLN A 31 -19.49 -26.39 -19.81
CA GLN A 31 -19.15 -25.05 -19.34
C GLN A 31 -18.20 -25.06 -18.13
N PRO A 32 -17.07 -24.32 -18.14
CA PRO A 32 -16.31 -24.04 -16.93
C PRO A 32 -16.89 -22.81 -16.22
N ARG A 33 -18.18 -22.84 -15.88
CA ARG A 33 -18.83 -21.75 -15.10
C ARG A 33 -18.45 -21.76 -13.62
N ARG A 34 -17.79 -22.83 -13.14
CA ARG A 34 -17.40 -22.99 -11.73
C ARG A 34 -16.01 -22.42 -11.42
N SER A 35 -15.13 -22.29 -12.41
CA SER A 35 -13.75 -21.79 -12.20
C SER A 35 -13.67 -20.27 -12.04
N ALA A 36 -14.61 -19.52 -12.65
CA ALA A 36 -14.67 -18.06 -12.49
C ALA A 36 -15.13 -17.64 -11.08
N ALA A 37 -16.00 -18.42 -10.44
CA ALA A 37 -16.46 -18.14 -9.08
C ALA A 37 -15.35 -18.36 -8.03
N ALA A 38 -14.52 -19.39 -8.21
CA ALA A 38 -13.41 -19.67 -7.29
C ALA A 38 -12.31 -18.58 -7.32
N LEU A 39 -12.04 -18.00 -8.48
CA LEU A 39 -11.07 -16.90 -8.60
C LEU A 39 -11.60 -15.58 -8.00
N LEU A 40 -12.91 -15.32 -8.11
CA LEU A 40 -13.57 -14.16 -7.49
C LEU A 40 -13.64 -14.25 -5.95
N LEU A 41 -13.87 -15.46 -5.42
CA LEU A 41 -13.84 -15.70 -3.97
C LEU A 41 -12.43 -15.59 -3.38
N LEU A 42 -11.40 -16.02 -4.11
CA LEU A 42 -10.01 -15.88 -3.65
C LEU A 42 -9.52 -14.41 -3.73
N GLY A 43 -9.96 -13.64 -4.72
CA GLY A 43 -9.65 -12.21 -4.85
C GLY A 43 -10.27 -11.34 -3.74
N ALA A 44 -11.47 -11.68 -3.25
CA ALA A 44 -12.13 -10.92 -2.18
C ALA A 44 -11.44 -11.05 -0.81
N THR A 45 -10.74 -12.16 -0.56
CA THR A 45 -9.98 -12.38 0.68
C THR A 45 -8.67 -11.58 0.75
N LEU A 46 -8.11 -11.17 -0.40
CA LEU A 46 -6.88 -10.40 -0.45
C LEU A 46 -7.11 -8.88 -0.35
N LEU A 47 -8.35 -8.42 -0.62
CA LEU A 47 -8.70 -7.00 -0.58
C LEU A 47 -9.38 -6.57 0.74
N SER A 48 -9.69 -7.52 1.62
CA SER A 48 -10.22 -7.25 2.98
C SER A 48 -9.10 -7.20 4.01
N GLY A 49 -8.18 -6.25 3.84
CA GLY A 49 -7.31 -5.80 4.92
C GLY A 49 -8.10 -5.02 5.96
N CYS A 50 -8.89 -5.71 6.79
CA CYS A 50 -9.39 -5.29 8.12
C CYS A 50 -10.35 -6.37 8.67
N ALA A 51 -9.91 -7.61 8.78
CA ALA A 51 -10.62 -8.63 9.54
C ALA A 51 -9.72 -9.12 10.68
N PRO A 52 -10.14 -8.96 11.96
CA PRO A 52 -9.38 -9.50 13.08
C PRO A 52 -9.45 -11.02 13.01
N MET A 53 -8.29 -11.64 12.93
CA MET A 53 -8.12 -13.08 13.02
C MET A 53 -8.45 -13.51 14.46
N LEU A 54 -9.75 -13.68 14.74
CA LEU A 54 -10.27 -14.23 16.00
C LEU A 54 -10.03 -15.74 16.03
N ILE A 55 -8.78 -16.14 16.31
CA ILE A 55 -8.46 -17.51 16.70
C ILE A 55 -8.53 -17.61 18.22
N GLY A 56 -9.57 -18.30 18.72
CA GLY A 56 -9.56 -18.95 20.02
C GLY A 56 -9.75 -18.05 21.25
N ALA A 57 -10.99 -17.64 21.52
CA ALA A 57 -11.39 -16.81 22.67
C ALA A 57 -11.25 -17.46 24.08
N ALA A 58 -10.41 -18.49 24.25
CA ALA A 58 -10.25 -19.18 25.54
C ALA A 58 -8.80 -19.26 26.07
N ALA A 59 -7.78 -18.81 25.32
CA ALA A 59 -6.38 -18.83 25.76
C ALA A 59 -5.69 -17.45 25.79
N VAL A 60 -6.40 -16.37 25.43
CA VAL A 60 -5.83 -15.03 25.16
C VAL A 60 -5.86 -14.13 26.40
N GLY A 61 -5.47 -14.66 27.57
CA GLY A 61 -5.33 -13.87 28.78
C GLY A 61 -3.98 -13.15 28.91
N THR A 62 -2.94 -13.65 28.23
CA THR A 62 -1.54 -13.22 28.50
C THR A 62 -0.68 -13.03 27.26
N ALA A 63 -1.10 -13.45 26.07
CA ALA A 63 -0.25 -13.44 24.87
C ALA A 63 -0.45 -12.21 23.95
N ALA A 64 -1.60 -11.53 24.00
CA ALA A 64 -1.89 -10.41 23.10
C ALA A 64 -1.32 -9.06 23.58
N THR A 65 -0.73 -8.99 24.77
CA THR A 65 -0.20 -7.76 25.37
C THR A 65 1.33 -7.71 25.44
N VAL A 66 2.05 -8.65 24.84
CA VAL A 66 3.52 -8.75 25.03
C VAL A 66 4.31 -7.90 24.02
N HIS A 67 3.74 -7.64 22.84
CA HIS A 67 4.50 -7.08 21.71
C HIS A 67 4.33 -5.56 21.54
N ASP A 68 3.10 -5.05 21.56
CA ASP A 68 2.83 -3.60 21.49
C ASP A 68 2.91 -2.97 22.89
N ARG A 69 3.65 -1.87 23.01
CA ARG A 69 3.80 -1.11 24.26
C ARG A 69 2.63 -0.14 24.51
N ARG A 70 1.74 0.05 23.52
CA ARG A 70 0.57 0.92 23.64
C ARG A 70 -0.60 0.19 24.31
N PRO A 71 -1.35 0.87 25.18
CA PRO A 71 -2.59 0.33 25.72
C PRO A 71 -3.64 0.21 24.59
N ALA A 72 -4.53 -0.79 24.70
CA ALA A 72 -5.56 -1.05 23.68
C ALA A 72 -6.46 0.18 23.40
N SER A 73 -6.68 1.03 24.41
CA SER A 73 -7.42 2.30 24.25
C SER A 73 -6.74 3.27 23.28
N VAL A 74 -5.40 3.33 23.27
CA VAL A 74 -4.65 4.19 22.35
C VAL A 74 -4.69 3.62 20.93
N ILE A 75 -4.62 2.30 20.77
CA ILE A 75 -4.77 1.66 19.45
C ILE A 75 -6.15 1.99 18.85
N PHE A 76 -7.19 1.91 19.68
CA PHE A 76 -8.54 2.30 19.27
C PHE A 76 -8.63 3.80 18.94
N ASP A 77 -8.04 4.67 19.76
CA ASP A 77 -7.98 6.10 19.49
C ASP A 77 -7.28 6.40 18.16
N ASP A 78 -6.16 5.73 17.85
CA ASP A 78 -5.42 5.88 16.59
C ASP A 78 -6.28 5.53 15.37
N GLN A 79 -7.02 4.42 15.42
CA GLN A 79 -7.93 4.01 14.34
C GLN A 79 -9.07 5.02 14.14
N GLN A 80 -9.61 5.54 15.24
CA GLN A 80 -10.64 6.58 15.20
C GLN A 80 -10.09 7.87 14.56
N ILE A 81 -8.89 8.30 14.97
CA ILE A 81 -8.21 9.47 14.40
C ILE A 81 -7.99 9.30 12.90
N GLU A 82 -7.50 8.14 12.45
CA GLU A 82 -7.27 7.88 11.02
C GLU A 82 -8.56 7.97 10.21
N LEU A 83 -9.66 7.40 10.71
CA LEU A 83 -10.97 7.45 10.06
C LEU A 83 -11.54 8.88 9.99
N GLU A 84 -11.45 9.63 11.09
CA GLU A 84 -11.88 11.03 11.14
C GLU A 84 -11.03 11.91 10.22
N ALA A 85 -9.72 11.67 10.17
CA ALA A 85 -8.79 12.40 9.30
C ALA A 85 -9.09 12.15 7.83
N MET A 86 -9.25 10.89 7.43
CA MET A 86 -9.68 10.54 6.08
C MET A 86 -11.00 11.23 5.72
N THR A 87 -11.97 11.22 6.64
CA THR A 87 -13.27 11.86 6.41
C THR A 87 -13.14 13.37 6.26
N ALA A 88 -12.34 14.03 7.10
CA ALA A 88 -12.13 15.47 7.06
C ALA A 88 -11.46 15.91 5.74
N LEU A 89 -10.44 15.17 5.30
CA LEU A 89 -9.72 15.44 4.04
C LEU A 89 -10.63 15.21 2.82
N LEU A 90 -11.46 14.16 2.81
CA LEU A 90 -12.37 13.87 1.70
C LEU A 90 -13.56 14.83 1.60
N ARG A 91 -14.02 15.39 2.72
CA ARG A 91 -15.15 16.34 2.76
C ARG A 91 -14.76 17.74 2.30
N ASN A 92 -13.49 18.12 2.42
CA ASN A 92 -13.01 19.40 1.92
C ASN A 92 -12.59 19.25 0.44
N SER A 93 -13.39 19.79 -0.48
CA SER A 93 -13.09 19.74 -1.92
C SER A 93 -11.82 20.49 -2.29
N GLY A 94 -11.50 21.58 -1.58
CA GLY A 94 -10.27 22.36 -1.78
C GLY A 94 -9.00 21.54 -1.54
N VAL A 95 -9.05 20.61 -0.58
CA VAL A 95 -7.96 19.67 -0.30
C VAL A 95 -8.06 18.43 -1.20
N ARG A 96 -9.20 17.75 -1.24
CA ARG A 96 -9.39 16.49 -1.99
C ARG A 96 -9.04 16.62 -3.47
N ASP A 97 -9.53 17.67 -4.13
CA ASP A 97 -9.41 17.79 -5.59
C ASP A 97 -8.01 18.27 -6.01
N ARG A 98 -7.25 18.85 -5.07
CA ARG A 98 -5.94 19.48 -5.30
C ARG A 98 -4.79 18.80 -4.57
N SER A 99 -5.04 17.61 -4.01
CA SER A 99 -4.02 16.85 -3.31
C SER A 99 -4.32 15.35 -3.30
N GLN A 100 -3.27 14.57 -3.09
CA GLN A 100 -3.29 13.15 -2.79
C GLN A 100 -2.57 12.96 -1.46
N ILE A 101 -3.30 13.21 -0.37
CA ILE A 101 -2.78 13.14 1.00
C ILE A 101 -3.34 11.90 1.70
N SER A 102 -2.47 11.18 2.39
CA SER A 102 -2.81 10.10 3.30
C SER A 102 -2.50 10.54 4.74
N ALA A 103 -3.34 10.09 5.68
CA ALA A 103 -3.15 10.34 7.10
C ALA A 103 -2.89 9.02 7.82
N THR A 104 -1.93 8.99 8.73
CA THR A 104 -1.54 7.79 9.48
C THR A 104 -1.28 8.16 10.93
N SER A 105 -1.97 7.51 11.87
CA SER A 105 -1.85 7.78 13.31
C SER A 105 -1.00 6.70 13.99
N TYR A 106 -0.17 7.12 14.94
CA TYR A 106 0.47 6.24 15.90
C TYR A 106 0.67 6.99 17.21
N ASN A 107 0.16 6.42 18.30
CA ASN A 107 0.19 7.02 19.63
C ASN A 107 -0.35 8.46 19.65
N ARG A 108 -1.45 8.71 18.91
CA ARG A 108 -2.09 10.02 18.74
C ARG A 108 -1.22 11.10 18.05
N THR A 109 -0.05 10.73 17.54
CA THR A 109 0.68 11.51 16.55
C THR A 109 0.14 11.17 15.16
N LEU A 110 -0.37 12.18 14.45
CA LEU A 110 -0.90 12.05 13.10
C LEU A 110 0.13 12.52 12.07
N LEU A 111 0.61 11.61 11.24
CA LEU A 111 1.49 11.88 10.10
C LEU A 111 0.64 12.12 8.85
N LEU A 112 0.88 13.23 8.16
CA LEU A 112 0.38 13.49 6.81
C LEU A 112 1.49 13.27 5.78
N THR A 113 1.24 12.42 4.80
CA THR A 113 2.14 12.19 3.65
C THR A 113 1.39 12.38 2.35
N GLY A 114 2.12 12.62 1.26
CA GLY A 114 1.53 12.68 -0.07
C GLY A 114 1.98 13.90 -0.85
N ASN A 115 1.16 14.28 -1.82
CA ASN A 115 1.42 15.42 -2.69
C ASN A 115 0.26 16.40 -2.72
N ALA A 116 0.55 17.69 -2.78
CA ALA A 116 -0.41 18.75 -2.98
C ALA A 116 0.04 19.69 -4.10
N ASP A 117 -0.93 20.31 -4.78
CA ASP A 117 -0.64 21.26 -5.86
C ASP A 117 0.15 22.48 -5.36
N THR A 118 -0.12 22.93 -4.12
CA THR A 118 0.54 24.08 -3.49
C THR A 118 0.75 23.84 -2.00
N THR A 119 1.67 24.60 -1.39
CA THR A 119 1.97 24.54 0.05
C THR A 119 0.73 24.87 0.88
N GLU A 120 -0.10 25.81 0.43
CA GLU A 120 -1.31 26.24 1.12
C GLU A 120 -2.32 25.10 1.25
N VAL A 121 -2.42 24.21 0.25
CA VAL A 121 -3.31 23.05 0.30
C VAL A 121 -2.83 22.04 1.35
N GLY A 122 -1.51 21.82 1.46
CA GLY A 122 -0.93 21.00 2.53
C GLY A 122 -1.18 21.59 3.92
N GLN A 123 -0.98 22.90 4.08
CA GLN A 123 -1.27 23.61 5.33
C GLN A 123 -2.75 23.58 5.71
N GLU A 124 -3.65 23.70 4.73
CA GLU A 124 -5.08 23.56 4.95
C GLU A 124 -5.44 22.15 5.43
N ALA A 125 -4.85 21.11 4.81
CA ALA A 125 -5.00 19.72 5.24
C ALA A 125 -4.53 19.51 6.68
N ALA A 126 -3.33 20.01 7.03
CA ALA A 126 -2.79 19.96 8.38
C ALA A 126 -3.71 20.68 9.39
N ALA A 127 -4.20 21.86 9.04
CA ALA A 127 -5.12 22.63 9.87
C ALA A 127 -6.46 21.89 10.08
N LEU A 128 -7.00 21.23 9.05
CA LEU A 128 -8.23 20.43 9.15
C LEU A 128 -8.08 19.30 10.14
N VAL A 129 -7.02 18.49 9.99
CA VAL A 129 -6.84 17.30 10.83
C VAL A 129 -6.40 17.63 12.25
N SER A 130 -5.77 18.79 12.47
CA SER A 130 -5.39 19.24 13.82
C SER A 130 -6.59 19.47 14.76
N ARG A 131 -7.80 19.64 14.20
CA ARG A 131 -9.04 19.85 14.97
C ARG A 131 -9.72 18.55 15.39
N ILE A 132 -9.20 17.41 14.96
CA ILE A 132 -9.74 16.08 15.27
C ILE A 132 -9.48 15.79 16.75
N GLY A 133 -10.47 15.20 17.41
CA GLY A 133 -10.36 14.85 18.83
C GLY A 133 -9.20 13.89 19.08
N LYS A 134 -8.56 14.04 20.24
CA LYS A 134 -7.46 13.17 20.72
C LYS A 134 -6.13 13.26 19.95
N VAL A 135 -6.07 13.95 18.80
CA VAL A 135 -4.80 14.25 18.12
C VAL A 135 -3.92 15.09 19.04
N GLN A 136 -2.70 14.62 19.31
CA GLN A 136 -1.73 15.33 20.16
C GLN A 136 -0.72 16.12 19.35
N ARG A 137 -0.35 15.59 18.17
CA ARG A 137 0.66 16.19 17.29
C ARG A 137 0.32 15.87 15.85
N VAL A 138 0.44 16.87 14.97
CA VAL A 138 0.39 16.69 13.52
C VAL A 138 1.79 16.86 12.97
N VAL A 139 2.25 15.89 12.18
CA VAL A 139 3.52 15.95 11.45
C VAL A 139 3.17 16.07 9.97
N ASP A 140 3.45 17.23 9.38
CA ASP A 140 3.16 17.50 7.97
C ASP A 140 4.39 17.21 7.10
N GLU A 141 4.30 16.14 6.31
CA GLU A 141 5.31 15.71 5.34
C GLU A 141 4.73 15.69 3.92
N VAL A 142 3.70 16.51 3.66
CA VAL A 142 3.14 16.69 2.32
C VAL A 142 4.15 17.44 1.44
N ARG A 143 4.32 16.96 0.21
CA ARG A 143 5.22 17.58 -0.78
C ARG A 143 4.44 18.37 -1.81
N VAL A 144 4.97 19.51 -2.22
CA VAL A 144 4.44 20.24 -3.37
C VAL A 144 4.89 19.54 -4.64
N GLY A 145 3.95 19.11 -5.46
CA GLY A 145 4.25 18.40 -6.70
C GLY A 145 3.05 17.67 -7.28
N PRO A 146 3.23 17.03 -8.45
CA PRO A 146 2.17 16.26 -9.07
C PRO A 146 1.78 15.05 -8.20
N ARG A 147 0.56 14.56 -8.42
CA ARG A 147 0.07 13.31 -7.82
C ARG A 147 0.98 12.13 -8.21
N LEU A 148 1.15 11.18 -7.30
CA LEU A 148 1.95 9.99 -7.57
C LEU A 148 1.19 9.08 -8.53
N ASP A 149 1.86 8.64 -9.59
CA ASP A 149 1.32 7.62 -10.49
C ASP A 149 1.20 6.26 -9.77
N MET A 150 0.45 5.33 -10.39
CA MET A 150 0.25 3.99 -9.83
C MET A 150 1.56 3.21 -9.68
N ARG A 151 2.55 3.45 -10.55
CA ARG A 151 3.84 2.77 -10.50
C ARG A 151 4.63 3.21 -9.27
N ARG A 152 4.66 4.51 -8.96
CA ARG A 152 5.32 5.06 -7.76
C ARG A 152 4.66 4.56 -6.48
N GLN A 153 3.33 4.50 -6.43
CA GLN A 153 2.62 3.93 -5.29
C GLN A 153 2.92 2.43 -5.10
N ALA A 154 3.07 1.68 -6.20
CA ALA A 154 3.48 0.28 -6.14
C ALA A 154 4.95 0.12 -5.68
N GLU A 155 5.85 1.00 -6.14
CA GLU A 155 7.24 1.09 -5.67
C GLU A 155 7.29 1.35 -4.17
N ASP A 156 6.52 2.31 -3.66
CA ASP A 156 6.44 2.63 -2.22
C ASP A 156 5.89 1.47 -1.38
N THR A 157 4.90 0.74 -1.90
CA THR A 157 4.37 -0.47 -1.25
C THR A 157 5.44 -1.55 -1.17
N PHE A 158 6.22 -1.73 -2.24
CA PHE A 158 7.31 -2.69 -2.27
C PHE A 158 8.45 -2.29 -1.31
N ILE A 159 8.83 -1.01 -1.28
CA ILE A 159 9.80 -0.46 -0.32
C ILE A 159 9.31 -0.72 1.10
N THR A 160 8.05 -0.39 1.42
CA THR A 160 7.46 -0.64 2.74
C THR A 160 7.54 -2.11 3.15
N GLY A 161 7.16 -3.03 2.25
CA GLY A 161 7.25 -4.47 2.50
C GLY A 161 8.68 -4.95 2.73
N ARG A 162 9.65 -4.41 1.99
CA ARG A 162 11.07 -4.73 2.14
C ARG A 162 11.64 -4.18 3.45
N VAL A 163 11.34 -2.93 3.82
CA VAL A 163 11.73 -2.36 5.11
C VAL A 163 11.18 -3.23 6.25
N ASN A 164 9.89 -3.57 6.22
CA ASN A 164 9.29 -4.46 7.24
C ASN A 164 10.00 -5.82 7.32
N THR A 165 10.39 -6.39 6.18
CA THR A 165 11.14 -7.65 6.13
C THR A 165 12.54 -7.51 6.72
N ASP A 166 13.25 -6.42 6.39
CA ASP A 166 14.62 -6.18 6.87
C ASP A 166 14.65 -5.86 8.37
N LEU A 167 13.58 -5.28 8.93
CA LEU A 167 13.43 -5.08 10.38
C LEU A 167 13.36 -6.42 11.15
N ILE A 168 12.80 -7.49 10.57
CA ILE A 168 12.83 -8.83 11.18
C ILE A 168 14.28 -9.31 11.38
N GLY A 169 15.20 -8.85 10.52
CA GLY A 169 16.62 -9.18 10.59
C GLY A 169 17.43 -8.37 11.62
N VAL A 170 16.80 -7.48 12.40
CA VAL A 170 17.47 -6.73 13.47
C VAL A 170 17.82 -7.67 14.63
N ARG A 171 19.11 -7.75 14.95
CA ARG A 171 19.64 -8.58 16.05
C ARG A 171 19.94 -7.74 17.29
N LEU A 172 18.94 -7.02 17.77
CA LEU A 172 19.00 -6.28 19.03
C LEU A 172 18.15 -7.05 20.07
N PRO A 173 18.70 -7.39 21.25
CA PRO A 173 17.94 -8.11 22.27
C PRO A 173 16.65 -7.37 22.65
N GLY A 174 15.52 -8.09 22.65
CA GLY A 174 14.22 -7.51 23.01
C GLY A 174 13.57 -6.62 21.93
N PHE A 175 14.22 -6.42 20.78
CA PHE A 175 13.63 -5.71 19.65
C PHE A 175 12.51 -6.54 19.02
N ASP A 176 11.42 -5.86 18.70
CA ASP A 176 10.28 -6.43 18.02
C ASP A 176 9.92 -5.55 16.81
N PRO A 177 9.97 -6.08 15.57
CA PRO A 177 9.69 -5.30 14.37
C PRO A 177 8.26 -4.75 14.36
N THR A 178 7.31 -5.38 15.06
CA THR A 178 5.91 -4.92 15.12
C THR A 178 5.73 -3.64 15.91
N ARG A 179 6.74 -3.21 16.70
CA ARG A 179 6.73 -1.92 17.40
C ARG A 179 7.03 -0.74 16.49
N VAL A 180 7.51 -0.99 15.27
CA VAL A 180 7.83 0.04 14.27
C VAL A 180 6.76 0.04 13.19
N LYS A 181 5.99 1.13 13.09
CA LYS A 181 5.10 1.40 11.97
C LYS A 181 5.89 2.09 10.86
N VAL A 182 5.89 1.49 9.68
CA VAL A 182 6.59 2.00 8.50
C VAL A 182 5.58 2.59 7.51
N VAL A 183 5.82 3.83 7.09
CA VAL A 183 5.05 4.50 6.02
C VAL A 183 6.03 4.95 4.95
N THR A 184 5.72 4.73 3.67
CA THR A 184 6.56 5.19 2.56
C THR A 184 5.75 6.08 1.62
N ASN A 185 6.34 7.20 1.21
CA ASN A 185 5.77 8.09 0.20
C ASN A 185 6.87 8.67 -0.68
N ASP A 186 6.78 8.42 -1.99
CA ASP A 186 7.76 8.82 -3.00
C ASP A 186 9.21 8.41 -2.66
N GLY A 187 9.40 7.22 -2.10
CA GLY A 187 10.70 6.72 -1.64
C GLY A 187 11.23 7.35 -0.34
N GLU A 188 10.49 8.26 0.31
CA GLU A 188 10.77 8.69 1.67
C GLU A 188 10.11 7.72 2.66
N VAL A 189 10.87 7.22 3.63
CA VAL A 189 10.42 6.26 4.65
C VAL A 189 10.27 6.97 5.98
N PHE A 190 9.08 6.91 6.56
CA PHE A 190 8.75 7.43 7.88
C PHE A 190 8.61 6.27 8.85
N LEU A 191 9.37 6.32 9.94
CA LEU A 191 9.36 5.29 10.98
C LEU A 191 8.73 5.86 12.25
N MET A 192 7.62 5.27 12.69
CA MET A 192 6.90 5.65 13.90
C MET A 192 6.92 4.47 14.89
N GLY A 193 6.86 4.73 16.19
CA GLY A 193 6.96 3.66 17.18
C GLY A 193 7.25 4.16 18.60
N LEU A 194 6.84 3.39 19.61
CA LEU A 194 7.31 3.53 21.00
C LEU A 194 8.55 2.66 21.20
N VAL A 195 9.73 3.25 21.02
CA VAL A 195 11.00 2.51 20.93
C VAL A 195 12.09 3.15 21.78
N SER A 196 13.11 2.40 22.17
CA SER A 196 14.28 2.99 22.80
C SER A 196 15.20 3.63 21.75
N PRO A 197 16.14 4.50 22.16
CA PRO A 197 17.09 5.12 21.22
C PRO A 197 17.90 4.09 20.41
N ALA A 198 18.23 2.94 21.00
CA ALA A 198 18.95 1.87 20.33
C ALA A 198 18.07 1.15 19.28
N GLU A 199 16.81 0.87 19.63
CA GLU A 199 15.82 0.29 18.70
C GLU A 199 15.57 1.22 17.51
N ALA A 200 15.42 2.53 17.76
CA ALA A 200 15.22 3.55 16.73
C ALA A 200 16.38 3.62 15.74
N GLU A 201 17.62 3.59 16.23
CA GLU A 201 18.81 3.66 15.38
C GLU A 201 18.97 2.39 14.54
N ALA A 202 18.77 1.21 15.15
CA ALA A 202 18.81 -0.06 14.43
C ALA A 202 17.73 -0.13 13.33
N ALA A 203 16.52 0.35 13.60
CA ALA A 203 15.45 0.39 12.62
C ALA A 203 15.74 1.35 11.47
N ALA A 204 16.23 2.56 11.78
CA ALA A 204 16.59 3.57 10.79
C ALA A 204 17.75 3.10 9.89
N GLU A 205 18.77 2.47 10.48
CA GLU A 205 19.89 1.89 9.74
C GLU A 205 19.39 0.84 8.73
N LYS A 206 18.58 -0.14 9.17
CA LYS A 206 18.00 -1.15 8.27
C LYS A 206 17.19 -0.54 7.15
N ALA A 207 16.31 0.41 7.47
CA ALA A 207 15.50 1.09 6.46
C ALA A 207 16.37 1.82 5.42
N SER A 208 17.49 2.42 5.84
CA SER A 208 18.36 3.19 4.94
C SER A 208 19.08 2.34 3.88
N TYR A 209 19.27 1.04 4.13
CA TYR A 209 19.91 0.13 3.17
C TYR A 209 18.93 -0.44 2.13
N VAL A 210 17.63 -0.20 2.28
CA VAL A 210 16.63 -0.71 1.36
C VAL A 210 16.74 0.01 0.00
N PRO A 211 16.90 -0.73 -1.11
CA PRO A 211 16.95 -0.12 -2.44
C PRO A 211 15.69 0.69 -2.75
N GLY A 212 15.88 1.91 -3.25
CA GLY A 212 14.78 2.84 -3.57
C GLY A 212 14.45 3.82 -2.44
N VAL A 213 14.97 3.62 -1.24
CA VAL A 213 14.85 4.60 -0.16
C VAL A 213 15.71 5.83 -0.47
N LYS A 214 15.07 6.99 -0.50
CA LYS A 214 15.71 8.30 -0.73
C LYS A 214 16.08 8.99 0.59
N ARG A 215 15.26 8.77 1.62
CA ARG A 215 15.38 9.41 2.93
C ARG A 215 14.65 8.62 3.99
N VAL A 216 15.21 8.54 5.19
CA VAL A 216 14.55 7.98 6.38
C VAL A 216 14.26 9.10 7.36
N VAL A 217 13.01 9.21 7.80
CA VAL A 217 12.54 10.18 8.78
C VAL A 217 12.13 9.44 10.05
N LYS A 218 12.83 9.72 11.15
CA LYS A 218 12.55 9.12 12.47
C LYS A 218 11.47 9.93 13.18
N LEU A 219 10.28 9.34 13.32
CA LEU A 219 9.12 9.88 14.03
C LEU A 219 8.79 9.06 15.28
N PHE A 220 9.81 8.46 15.89
CA PHE A 220 9.70 7.69 17.10
C PHE A 220 9.38 8.55 18.33
N GLU A 221 8.70 7.94 19.29
CA GLU A 221 8.60 8.45 20.65
C GLU A 221 9.43 7.53 21.54
N TYR A 222 10.37 8.15 22.27
CA TYR A 222 11.34 7.39 23.04
C TYR A 222 10.75 6.97 24.38
N VAL A 223 10.80 5.67 24.64
CA VAL A 223 10.56 5.12 25.98
C VAL A 223 11.90 4.84 26.63
N ASP A 224 12.04 5.25 27.90
CA ASP A 224 13.24 4.94 28.66
C ASP A 224 13.25 3.44 29.00
N ASP A 225 14.37 2.77 28.70
CA ASP A 225 14.62 1.38 29.13
C ASP A 225 15.00 1.30 30.63
N THR A 226 14.78 2.34 31.43
CA THR A 226 15.29 2.48 32.81
C THR A 226 14.47 1.76 33.89
N ASN A 227 13.54 0.87 33.53
CA ASN A 227 12.95 -0.05 34.49
C ASN A 227 13.76 -1.35 34.54
N THR A 228 14.71 -1.37 35.48
CA THR A 228 15.30 -2.51 36.23
C THR A 228 15.01 -3.92 35.73
#